data_AF-A0A916JQF1-F1
#
_entry.id   AF-A0A916JQF1-F1
#
_cell.length_a   1.000
_cell.length_b   1.000
_cell.length_c   1.000
_cell.angle_alpha   90.00
_cell.angle_beta   90.00
_cell.angle_gamma   90.00
#
_symmetry.space_group_name_H-M   'P 1'
#
loop_
_entity.id
_entity.type
_entity.pdbx_description
1 polymer ?
#
loop_
_entity_poly.entity_id
_entity_poly.type
_entity_poly.pdbx_seq_one_letter_code
_entity_poly.pdbx_strand_id
1 'polypeptide(L)'
;MRTFLLLLGLVLLGSLNTLKSQTVITWELLKDVEFQEVWSEEFQAVYMVPKFGSKVKSLDGKKIQIRGYVIPVDVLADYYVLSANPYSSCFFCGQAGPESVMEIQLAKQYDGLRMDKIITVQGTLRLNADDILQLNYILEDAEVIE
;
A
#
# COMPACT_ATOMS: atom_id res chain seq x y z
N MET A 1 8.10 -60.72 17.63
CA MET A 1 7.27 -59.97 16.66
C MET A 1 6.40 -58.90 17.34
N ARG A 2 6.96 -58.03 18.20
CA ARG A 2 6.20 -56.97 18.91
C ARG A 2 6.80 -55.56 18.75
N THR A 3 7.87 -55.42 17.97
CA THR A 3 8.62 -54.17 17.84
C THR A 3 8.38 -53.42 16.52
N PHE A 4 7.54 -53.95 15.62
CA PHE A 4 7.29 -53.33 14.31
C PHE A 4 6.04 -52.44 14.24
N LEU A 5 5.28 -52.29 15.34
CA LEU A 5 4.03 -51.51 15.39
C LEU A 5 4.19 -50.08 15.93
N LEU A 6 5.40 -49.64 16.26
CA LEU A 6 5.64 -48.31 16.88
C LEU A 6 6.22 -47.26 15.93
N LEU A 7 6.34 -47.56 14.63
CA LEU A 7 6.91 -46.63 13.63
C LEU A 7 5.87 -45.98 12.71
N LEU A 8 4.57 -46.27 12.89
CA LEU A 8 3.50 -45.65 12.09
C LEU A 8 2.84 -44.43 12.76
N GLY A 9 3.30 -44.04 13.96
CA GLY A 9 2.62 -43.05 14.80
C GLY A 9 3.24 -41.64 14.85
N LEU A 10 4.35 -41.37 14.14
CA LEU A 10 5.14 -40.14 14.37
C LEU A 10 5.53 -39.38 13.10
N VAL A 11 4.62 -39.24 12.13
CA VAL A 11 4.82 -38.36 10.95
C VAL A 11 3.60 -37.46 10.71
N LEU A 12 2.95 -37.00 11.78
CA LEU A 12 1.77 -36.11 11.72
C LEU A 12 1.96 -34.79 12.49
N LEU A 13 3.20 -34.40 12.77
CA LEU A 13 3.53 -33.09 13.35
C LEU A 13 4.41 -32.30 12.38
N GLY A 14 3.87 -31.25 11.79
CA GLY A 14 4.71 -30.21 11.17
C GLY A 14 4.19 -29.57 9.90
N SER A 15 2.92 -29.18 9.84
CA SER A 15 2.49 -28.13 8.92
C SER A 15 1.35 -27.34 9.54
N LEU A 16 1.67 -26.61 10.63
CA LEU A 16 0.88 -25.44 10.97
C LEU A 16 1.14 -24.42 9.86
N ASN A 17 0.35 -24.51 8.78
CA ASN A 17 0.21 -23.39 7.87
C ASN A 17 -0.28 -22.23 8.74
N THR A 18 0.60 -21.29 9.03
CA THR A 18 0.19 -20.03 9.62
C THR A 18 -0.78 -19.43 8.62
N LEU A 19 -2.07 -19.50 8.95
CA LEU A 19 -3.09 -18.69 8.30
C LEU A 19 -2.66 -17.25 8.55
N LYS A 20 -1.86 -16.69 7.64
CA LYS A 20 -1.53 -15.27 7.67
C LYS A 20 -2.83 -14.56 7.34
N SER A 21 -3.55 -14.18 8.39
CA SER A 21 -4.67 -13.27 8.29
C SER A 21 -4.18 -12.07 7.50
N GLN A 22 -4.90 -11.73 6.43
CA GLN A 22 -4.53 -10.59 5.62
C GLN A 22 -4.64 -9.33 6.51
N THR A 23 -3.67 -8.42 6.43
CA THR A 23 -3.72 -7.13 7.14
C THR A 23 -4.59 -6.13 6.37
N VAL A 24 -5.89 -6.09 6.67
CA VAL A 24 -6.81 -5.08 6.11
C VAL A 24 -6.53 -3.77 6.82
N ILE A 25 -6.29 -2.71 6.06
CA ILE A 25 -6.14 -1.35 6.61
C ILE A 25 -7.16 -0.40 6.01
N THR A 26 -7.36 0.73 6.69
CA THR A 26 -8.19 1.83 6.21
C THR A 26 -7.35 3.09 6.08
N TRP A 27 -7.84 4.04 5.28
CA TRP A 27 -7.23 5.37 5.15
C TRP A 27 -7.10 6.11 6.48
N GLU A 28 -7.98 5.84 7.45
CA GLU A 28 -7.90 6.42 8.79
C GLU A 28 -6.62 6.01 9.53
N LEU A 29 -6.12 4.79 9.31
CA LEU A 29 -4.84 4.36 9.90
C LEU A 29 -3.67 5.16 9.30
N LEU A 30 -3.73 5.42 7.99
CA LEU A 30 -2.69 6.15 7.27
C LEU A 30 -2.59 7.63 7.69
N LYS A 31 -3.61 8.19 8.34
CA LYS A 31 -3.55 9.55 8.91
C LYS A 31 -2.59 9.69 10.09
N ASP A 32 -2.01 8.62 10.63
CA ASP A 32 -0.95 8.68 11.65
C ASP A 32 0.39 9.09 11.01
N VAL A 33 0.43 10.32 10.51
CA VAL A 33 1.57 10.97 9.86
C VAL A 33 1.46 12.49 10.07
N GLU A 34 2.60 13.13 10.28
CA GLU A 34 2.73 14.59 10.27
C GLU A 34 3.51 15.01 9.02
N PHE A 35 3.28 16.22 8.50
CA PHE A 35 4.05 16.73 7.37
C PHE A 35 4.82 17.99 7.78
N GLN A 36 6.07 18.07 7.30
CA GLN A 36 6.94 19.23 7.47
C GLN A 36 7.18 19.88 6.12
N GLU A 37 6.99 21.19 6.05
CA GLU A 37 7.32 21.96 4.86
C GLU A 37 8.84 22.15 4.73
N VAL A 38 9.40 21.72 3.61
CA VAL A 38 10.82 21.84 3.30
C VAL A 38 10.97 22.57 1.96
N TRP A 39 11.78 23.62 1.94
CA TRP A 39 12.13 24.32 0.71
C TRP A 39 13.13 23.51 -0.10
N SER A 40 12.83 23.25 -1.37
CA SER A 40 13.78 22.69 -2.31
C SER A 40 14.36 23.79 -3.20
N GLU A 41 15.67 23.97 -3.14
CA GLU A 41 16.38 24.89 -4.02
C GLU A 41 16.40 24.39 -5.47
N GLU A 42 16.46 23.08 -5.69
CA GLU A 42 16.49 22.51 -7.05
C GLU A 42 15.20 22.82 -7.82
N PHE A 43 14.06 22.63 -7.17
CA PHE A 43 12.75 22.80 -7.79
C PHE A 43 12.10 24.16 -7.49
N GLN A 44 12.76 25.01 -6.69
CA GLN A 44 12.27 26.33 -6.29
C GLN A 44 10.83 26.28 -5.72
N ALA A 45 10.56 25.26 -4.88
CA ALA A 45 9.22 24.97 -4.36
C ALA A 45 9.27 24.41 -2.93
N VAL A 46 8.16 24.54 -2.21
CA VAL A 46 7.95 23.93 -0.89
C VAL A 46 7.36 22.53 -1.06
N TYR A 47 7.96 21.56 -0.36
CA TYR A 47 7.54 20.17 -0.34
C TYR A 47 7.06 19.77 1.06
N MET A 48 6.06 18.90 1.11
CA MET A 48 5.59 18.29 2.35
C MET A 48 6.31 16.96 2.57
N VAL A 49 7.25 16.93 3.51
CA VAL A 49 8.01 15.73 3.88
C VAL A 49 7.27 15.00 5.01
N PRO A 50 6.94 13.70 4.86
CA PRO A 50 6.21 12.97 5.87
C PRO A 50 7.11 12.57 7.05
N LYS A 51 6.55 12.68 8.25
CA LYS A 51 7.05 12.11 9.49
C LYS A 51 6.03 11.10 10.00
N PHE A 52 6.24 9.84 9.64
CA PHE A 52 5.31 8.76 9.96
C PHE A 52 5.23 8.47 11.47
N GLY A 53 4.00 8.32 11.96
CA GLY A 53 3.69 7.88 13.31
C GLY A 53 3.91 6.38 13.49
N SER A 54 3.78 5.89 14.73
CA SER A 54 4.12 4.52 15.09
C SER A 54 3.19 3.48 14.47
N LYS A 55 1.91 3.82 14.24
CA LYS A 55 0.94 2.90 13.62
C LYS A 55 1.31 2.66 12.17
N VAL A 56 1.57 3.73 11.42
CA VAL A 56 1.98 3.65 10.00
C VAL A 56 3.35 3.00 9.86
N LYS A 57 4.33 3.39 10.68
CA LYS A 57 5.66 2.73 10.71
C LYS A 57 5.57 1.23 10.96
N SER A 58 4.61 0.78 11.75
CA SER A 58 4.43 -0.65 12.02
C SER A 58 3.96 -1.43 10.79
N LEU A 59 3.51 -0.77 9.71
CA LEU A 59 3.09 -1.38 8.46
C LEU A 59 4.16 -1.39 7.38
N ASP A 60 5.27 -0.69 7.58
CA ASP A 60 6.35 -0.63 6.59
C ASP A 60 6.91 -2.03 6.32
N GLY A 61 7.05 -2.37 5.04
CA GLY A 61 7.43 -3.70 4.57
C GLY A 61 6.39 -4.80 4.77
N LYS A 62 5.17 -4.48 5.24
CA LYS A 62 4.10 -5.48 5.43
C LYS A 62 3.20 -5.58 4.20
N LYS A 63 2.74 -6.81 3.93
CA LYS A 63 1.66 -7.04 2.98
C LYS A 63 0.33 -6.60 3.57
N ILE A 64 -0.33 -5.64 2.92
CA ILE A 64 -1.63 -5.07 3.34
C ILE A 64 -2.65 -5.17 2.21
N GLN A 65 -3.93 -5.06 2.54
CA GLN A 65 -4.96 -4.72 1.56
C GLN A 65 -5.64 -3.41 1.94
N ILE A 66 -5.94 -2.62 0.91
CA ILE A 66 -6.62 -1.34 1.05
C ILE A 66 -7.58 -1.14 -0.12
N ARG A 67 -8.72 -0.52 0.18
CA ARG A 67 -9.77 -0.18 -0.78
C ARG A 67 -9.78 1.32 -1.06
N GLY A 68 -9.90 1.71 -2.32
CA GLY A 68 -9.93 3.13 -2.70
C GLY A 68 -10.30 3.37 -4.15
N TYR A 69 -10.28 4.63 -4.54
CA TYR A 69 -10.59 5.12 -5.89
C TYR A 69 -9.33 5.14 -6.75
N VAL A 70 -9.42 4.61 -7.97
CA VAL A 70 -8.31 4.62 -8.94
C VAL A 70 -8.21 5.99 -9.60
N ILE A 71 -7.02 6.56 -9.59
CA ILE A 71 -6.63 7.76 -10.35
C ILE A 71 -5.53 7.34 -11.35
N PRO A 72 -5.86 7.16 -12.63
CA PRO A 72 -4.88 6.83 -13.67
C PRO A 72 -4.12 8.11 -14.07
N VAL A 73 -3.00 8.39 -13.40
CA VAL A 73 -2.24 9.64 -13.59
C VAL A 73 -1.54 9.65 -14.95
N ASP A 74 -0.84 8.56 -15.29
CA ASP A 74 -0.30 8.33 -16.62
C ASP A 74 -0.39 6.84 -16.99
N VAL A 75 -1.37 6.52 -17.83
CA VAL A 75 -1.64 5.16 -18.29
C VAL A 75 -0.51 4.60 -19.16
N LEU A 76 0.19 5.46 -19.93
CA LEU A 76 1.27 5.02 -20.81
C LEU A 76 2.54 4.69 -20.02
N ALA A 77 2.73 5.36 -18.88
CA ALA A 77 3.82 5.13 -17.94
C ALA A 77 3.48 4.11 -16.83
N ASP A 78 2.32 3.45 -16.89
CA ASP A 78 1.82 2.53 -15.85
C ASP A 78 1.75 3.19 -14.45
N TYR A 79 1.52 4.51 -14.41
CA TYR A 79 1.48 5.29 -13.17
C TYR A 79 0.03 5.49 -12.70
N TYR A 80 -0.32 4.71 -11.67
CA TYR A 80 -1.62 4.72 -11.03
C TYR A 80 -1.52 5.07 -9.56
N VAL A 81 -2.54 5.77 -9.09
CA VAL A 81 -2.68 6.14 -7.69
C VAL A 81 -4.01 5.64 -7.17
N LEU A 82 -4.00 5.10 -5.96
CA LEU A 82 -5.20 4.81 -5.19
C LEU A 82 -5.47 6.00 -4.25
N SER A 83 -6.71 6.47 -4.19
CA SER A 83 -7.11 7.57 -3.32
C SER A 83 -8.20 7.17 -2.32
N ALA A 84 -8.17 7.81 -1.15
CA ALA A 84 -9.24 7.75 -0.15
C ALA A 84 -10.57 8.32 -0.68
N ASN A 85 -10.51 9.27 -1.62
CA ASN A 85 -11.64 10.03 -2.14
C ASN A 85 -11.71 9.94 -3.67
N PRO A 86 -12.87 10.22 -4.29
CA PRO A 86 -12.94 10.46 -5.73
C PRO A 86 -12.03 11.61 -6.17
N TYR A 87 -11.69 11.66 -7.46
CA TYR A 87 -10.79 12.66 -8.05
C TYR A 87 -11.21 14.09 -7.72
N SER A 88 -12.52 14.37 -7.70
CA SER A 88 -13.07 15.69 -7.41
C SER A 88 -12.76 16.21 -5.99
N SER A 89 -12.34 15.34 -5.07
CA SER A 89 -11.99 15.66 -3.68
C SER A 89 -10.70 14.99 -3.20
N CYS A 90 -9.81 14.61 -4.10
CA CYS A 90 -8.53 13.97 -3.79
C CYS A 90 -7.37 14.97 -3.61
N PHE A 91 -6.19 14.46 -3.27
CA PHE A 91 -4.95 15.23 -3.15
C PHE A 91 -4.62 16.03 -4.43
N PHE A 92 -4.76 15.41 -5.61
CA PHE A 92 -4.40 16.04 -6.87
C PHE A 92 -5.33 17.19 -7.29
N CYS A 93 -6.55 17.29 -6.73
CA CYS A 93 -7.41 18.45 -6.93
C CYS A 93 -7.29 19.50 -5.80
N GLY A 94 -6.37 19.29 -4.85
CA GLY A 94 -6.09 20.21 -3.74
C GLY A 94 -7.10 20.18 -2.60
N GLN A 95 -7.97 19.16 -2.52
CA GLN A 95 -9.02 19.06 -1.50
C GLN A 95 -8.68 18.12 -0.34
N ALA A 96 -7.58 17.37 -0.43
CA ALA A 96 -7.12 16.46 0.60
C ALA A 96 -5.59 16.48 0.72
N GLY A 97 -5.07 15.99 1.85
CA GLY A 97 -3.63 15.93 2.09
C GLY A 97 -2.96 14.72 1.44
N PRO A 98 -1.61 14.71 1.37
CA PRO A 98 -0.82 13.62 0.80
C PRO A 98 -1.05 12.26 1.49
N GLU A 99 -1.49 12.25 2.75
CA GLU A 99 -1.88 11.02 3.45
C GLU A 99 -3.10 10.29 2.84
N SER A 100 -3.83 10.95 1.94
CA SER A 100 -5.05 10.43 1.30
C SER A 100 -4.82 9.73 -0.05
N VAL A 101 -3.56 9.58 -0.47
CA VAL A 101 -3.17 8.93 -1.72
C VAL A 101 -2.05 7.92 -1.51
N MET A 102 -2.01 6.92 -2.39
CA MET A 102 -1.04 5.84 -2.39
C MET A 102 -0.69 5.49 -3.83
N GLU A 103 0.59 5.52 -4.17
CA GLU A 103 1.07 4.99 -5.45
C GLU A 103 0.88 3.47 -5.46
N ILE A 104 0.37 2.92 -6.55
CA ILE A 104 0.25 1.46 -6.72
C ILE A 104 1.17 1.00 -7.84
N GLN A 105 2.19 0.21 -7.50
CA GLN A 105 3.13 -0.38 -8.44
C GLN A 105 2.67 -1.80 -8.74
N LEU A 106 1.95 -1.97 -9.85
CA LEU A 106 1.29 -3.22 -10.19
C LEU A 106 2.31 -4.35 -10.45
N ALA A 107 2.07 -5.53 -9.87
CA ALA A 107 2.90 -6.71 -10.13
C ALA A 107 2.80 -7.21 -11.59
N LYS A 108 1.72 -6.85 -12.29
CA LYS A 108 1.45 -7.17 -13.69
C LYS A 108 0.48 -6.13 -14.26
N GLN A 109 0.54 -5.94 -15.58
CA GLN A 109 -0.43 -5.09 -16.28
C GLN A 109 -1.87 -5.50 -15.94
N TYR A 110 -2.71 -4.50 -15.70
CA TYR A 110 -4.12 -4.68 -15.36
C TYR A 110 -5.01 -3.74 -16.18
N ASP A 111 -5.90 -4.31 -16.97
CA ASP A 111 -6.82 -3.54 -17.80
C ASP A 111 -8.01 -2.98 -17.01
N GLY A 112 -8.52 -1.83 -17.44
CA GLY A 112 -9.77 -1.28 -16.89
C GLY A 112 -9.63 -0.61 -15.53
N LEU A 113 -8.43 -0.12 -15.20
CA LEU A 113 -8.19 0.87 -14.14
C LEU A 113 -8.61 2.27 -14.61
N ARG A 114 -9.92 2.54 -14.50
CA ARG A 114 -10.53 3.81 -14.92
C ARG A 114 -10.61 4.79 -13.76
N MET A 115 -10.63 6.09 -14.08
CA MET A 115 -10.85 7.17 -13.10
C MET A 115 -12.04 6.86 -12.19
N ASP A 116 -11.85 7.03 -10.88
CA ASP A 116 -12.81 6.82 -9.81
C ASP A 116 -13.38 5.39 -9.69
N LYS A 117 -12.83 4.41 -10.42
CA LYS A 117 -13.17 3.01 -10.20
C LYS A 117 -12.73 2.63 -8.79
N ILE A 118 -13.64 2.05 -8.01
CA ILE A 118 -13.32 1.60 -6.66
C ILE A 118 -12.81 0.17 -6.71
N ILE A 119 -11.57 -0.03 -6.27
CA ILE A 119 -10.93 -1.34 -6.25
C ILE A 119 -10.40 -1.67 -4.86
N THR A 120 -10.19 -2.94 -4.59
CA THR A 120 -9.39 -3.41 -3.47
C THR A 120 -8.07 -3.95 -4.01
N VAL A 121 -6.95 -3.44 -3.50
CA VAL A 121 -5.59 -3.86 -3.88
C VAL A 121 -4.87 -4.50 -2.72
N GLN A 122 -4.00 -5.45 -3.02
CA GLN A 122 -3.08 -6.08 -2.09
C GLN A 122 -1.65 -5.87 -2.56
N GLY A 123 -0.73 -5.53 -1.65
CA GLY A 123 0.70 -5.45 -1.97
C GLY A 123 1.54 -5.20 -0.72
N THR A 124 2.82 -4.98 -0.89
CA THR A 124 3.75 -4.64 0.20
C THR A 124 3.83 -3.13 0.36
N LEU A 125 3.47 -2.60 1.53
CA LEU A 125 3.56 -1.17 1.79
C LEU A 125 5.01 -0.77 2.00
N ARG A 126 5.49 0.21 1.23
CA ARG A 126 6.72 0.95 1.47
C ARG A 126 6.39 2.38 1.86
N LEU A 127 6.99 2.84 2.94
CA LEU A 127 6.95 4.24 3.34
C LEU A 127 8.07 5.01 2.64
N ASN A 128 7.74 6.18 2.10
CA ASN A 128 8.69 7.05 1.43
C ASN A 128 8.73 8.42 2.12
N ALA A 129 9.90 8.78 2.65
CA ALA A 129 10.15 10.10 3.24
C ALA A 129 11.25 10.88 2.51
N ASP A 130 11.93 10.26 1.54
CA ASP A 130 13.20 10.74 1.03
C ASP A 130 13.13 11.11 -0.46
N ASP A 131 12.25 10.46 -1.24
CA ASP A 131 12.09 10.74 -2.67
C ASP A 131 10.86 11.62 -2.92
N ILE A 132 11.09 12.88 -3.25
CA ILE A 132 10.05 13.88 -3.53
C ILE A 132 9.31 13.65 -4.85
N LEU A 133 9.81 12.76 -5.72
CA LEU A 133 9.16 12.40 -6.98
C LEU A 133 8.18 11.24 -6.82
N GLN A 134 8.17 10.58 -5.67
CA GLN A 134 7.22 9.52 -5.33
C GLN A 134 6.27 9.96 -4.21
N LEU A 135 5.10 9.31 -4.12
CA LEU A 135 4.16 9.56 -3.02
C LEU A 135 4.70 9.01 -1.69
N ASN A 136 4.14 9.47 -0.57
CA ASN A 136 4.53 9.04 0.78
C ASN A 136 4.18 7.58 1.08
N TYR A 137 3.18 7.01 0.40
CA TYR A 137 2.81 5.60 0.47
C TYR A 137 2.90 4.96 -0.91
N ILE A 138 3.62 3.85 -0.98
CA ILE A 138 3.83 3.10 -2.21
C ILE A 138 3.47 1.66 -1.92
N LEU A 139 2.55 1.10 -2.72
CA LEU A 139 2.16 -0.29 -2.63
C LEU A 139 2.89 -1.06 -3.73
N GLU A 140 3.95 -1.75 -3.33
CA GLU A 140 4.78 -2.56 -4.21
C GLU A 140 4.13 -3.93 -4.46
N ASP A 141 4.44 -4.53 -5.62
CA ASP A 141 3.86 -5.81 -6.06
C ASP A 141 2.34 -5.84 -5.94
N ALA A 142 1.68 -4.74 -6.33
CA ALA A 142 0.25 -4.55 -6.14
C ALA A 142 -0.56 -5.45 -7.07
N GLU A 143 -1.54 -6.14 -6.49
CA GLU A 143 -2.51 -6.99 -7.17
C GLU A 143 -3.93 -6.51 -6.86
N VAL A 144 -4.74 -6.28 -7.89
CA VAL A 144 -6.17 -6.03 -7.73
C VAL A 144 -6.87 -7.33 -7.37
N ILE A 145 -7.59 -7.33 -6.26
CA ILE A 145 -8.29 -8.52 -5.73
C ILE A 145 -9.82 -8.38 -5.74
N GLU A 146 -10.34 -7.18 -6.00
CA GLU A 146 -11.78 -6.88 -6.17
C GLU A 146 -11.99 -5.60 -6.98
#